data_AF-A0A259RKH2-F1
#
_entry.id   AF-A0A259RKH2-F1
#
_cell.length_a   1.000
_cell.length_b   1.000
_cell.length_c   1.000
_cell.angle_alpha   90.00
_cell.angle_beta   90.00
_cell.angle_gamma   90.00
#
_symmetry.space_group_name_H-M   'P 1'
#
loop_
_entity.id
_entity.type
_entity.pdbx_description
1 polymer ?
#
loop_
_entity_poly.entity_id
_entity_poly.type
_entity_poly.pdbx_seq_one_letter_code
_entity_poly.pdbx_strand_id
1 'polypeptide(L)'
;MIGGDQMTKLPTHYRASAQRKFSLMLLITALFIVTPVYATAPNGADSDSGVEMVGNVAYVDHLTNLPADFAVMREKKIPMMIFFHASYCGYCVQVDNQFLIPMRLDPEFKGRLLIRRVLVDGDTKYIGLDGKEHDYPHLA
;
A
#
# COMPACT_ATOMS: atom_id res chain seq x y z
N MET A 1 -3.23 -56.07 -39.87
CA MET A 1 -3.89 -54.75 -39.77
C MET A 1 -2.93 -53.83 -39.02
N ILE A 2 -2.58 -52.70 -39.65
CA ILE A 2 -2.28 -51.37 -39.07
C ILE A 2 -1.36 -51.35 -37.83
N GLY A 3 -0.19 -50.73 -37.74
CA GLY A 3 0.66 -49.84 -38.54
C GLY A 3 1.93 -49.67 -37.66
N GLY A 4 3.16 -49.68 -38.17
CA GLY A 4 3.80 -48.53 -38.81
C GLY A 4 3.97 -47.40 -37.79
N ASP A 5 5.14 -46.87 -37.46
CA ASP A 5 6.50 -47.05 -37.93
C ASP A 5 7.43 -46.37 -36.91
N GLN A 6 8.69 -46.77 -36.96
CA GLN A 6 9.86 -46.39 -36.20
C GLN A 6 10.12 -44.88 -36.17
N MET A 7 10.83 -44.36 -35.14
CA MET A 7 12.05 -43.56 -35.38
C MET A 7 12.85 -43.33 -34.08
N THR A 8 13.83 -44.21 -33.87
CA THR A 8 15.23 -43.93 -33.52
C THR A 8 15.61 -42.66 -32.72
N LYS A 9 16.17 -42.91 -31.52
CA LYS A 9 17.48 -42.48 -30.97
C LYS A 9 18.37 -41.65 -31.94
N LEU A 10 19.25 -40.70 -31.56
CA LEU A 10 19.77 -40.07 -30.33
C LEU A 10 20.69 -38.90 -30.84
N PRO A 11 21.60 -38.28 -30.05
CA PRO A 11 21.69 -36.83 -29.79
C PRO A 11 22.82 -36.11 -30.57
N THR A 12 22.87 -34.78 -30.57
CA THR A 12 24.17 -34.07 -30.67
C THR A 12 24.07 -32.63 -30.15
N HIS A 13 24.91 -32.31 -29.16
CA HIS A 13 25.25 -30.94 -28.80
C HIS A 13 26.14 -30.33 -29.89
N TYR A 14 25.90 -29.06 -30.25
CA TYR A 14 26.83 -28.27 -31.06
C TYR A 14 26.94 -26.85 -30.50
N ARG A 15 28.19 -26.38 -30.51
CA ARG A 15 28.77 -25.24 -29.81
C ARG A 15 28.49 -23.89 -30.48
N ALA A 16 28.51 -22.85 -29.64
CA ALA A 16 29.12 -21.54 -29.81
C ALA A 16 29.24 -20.90 -31.21
N SER A 17 28.77 -19.65 -31.34
CA SER A 17 29.53 -18.61 -32.02
C SER A 17 29.01 -17.22 -31.68
N ALA A 18 29.82 -16.49 -30.92
CA ALA A 18 29.71 -15.05 -30.75
C ALA A 18 30.12 -14.37 -32.05
N GLN A 19 29.27 -13.53 -32.63
CA GLN A 19 29.73 -12.53 -33.62
C GLN A 19 29.08 -11.16 -33.38
N ARG A 20 29.86 -10.33 -32.69
CA ARG A 20 29.90 -8.87 -32.78
C ARG A 20 29.73 -8.44 -34.24
N LYS A 21 28.67 -7.69 -34.55
CA LYS A 21 28.67 -6.77 -35.68
C LYS A 21 28.86 -5.35 -35.13
N PHE A 22 30.12 -5.04 -34.84
CA PHE A 22 30.60 -3.66 -34.80
C PHE A 22 30.61 -3.18 -36.26
N SER A 23 29.57 -2.47 -36.69
CA SER A 23 29.60 -1.72 -37.93
C SER A 23 29.41 -0.25 -37.62
N LEU A 24 30.54 0.42 -37.73
CA LEU A 24 30.80 1.84 -37.62
C LEU A 24 29.88 2.63 -38.57
N MET A 25 28.98 3.45 -38.04
CA MET A 25 28.53 4.65 -38.73
C MET A 25 28.47 5.80 -37.74
N LEU A 26 29.44 6.68 -37.90
CA LEU A 26 29.80 7.80 -37.03
C LEU A 26 29.18 9.04 -37.66
N LEU A 27 28.21 9.70 -37.00
CA LEU A 27 27.82 11.08 -37.30
C LEU A 27 26.94 11.69 -36.18
N ILE A 28 27.61 12.48 -35.33
CA ILE A 28 27.18 13.80 -34.83
C ILE A 28 25.75 13.91 -34.31
N THR A 29 25.59 13.90 -32.98
CA THR A 29 24.93 14.99 -32.24
C THR A 29 25.42 14.98 -30.79
N ALA A 30 26.41 15.81 -30.53
CA ALA A 30 26.66 16.31 -29.20
C ALA A 30 25.48 17.19 -28.80
N LEU A 31 24.57 16.66 -28.00
CA LEU A 31 23.74 17.46 -27.11
C LEU A 31 23.59 16.67 -25.81
N PHE A 32 24.60 16.83 -24.95
CA PHE A 32 24.49 16.64 -23.51
C PHE A 32 23.41 17.62 -23.02
N ILE A 33 22.14 17.25 -23.12
CA ILE A 33 21.10 17.84 -22.29
C ILE A 33 21.14 17.04 -21.00
N VAL A 34 22.02 17.46 -20.09
CA VAL A 34 21.90 17.06 -18.68
C VAL A 34 20.65 17.76 -18.18
N THR A 35 19.49 17.11 -18.30
CA THR A 35 18.35 17.47 -17.47
C THR A 35 18.71 17.00 -16.07
N PRO A 36 18.83 17.88 -15.07
CA PRO A 36 18.85 17.42 -13.71
C PRO A 36 17.45 16.86 -13.48
N VAL A 37 17.34 15.53 -13.46
CA VAL A 37 16.19 14.87 -12.84
C VAL A 37 16.25 15.30 -11.37
N TYR A 38 15.48 16.33 -11.03
CA TYR A 38 15.12 16.57 -9.65
C TYR A 38 14.26 15.38 -9.26
N ALA A 39 14.91 14.37 -8.68
CA ALA A 39 14.24 13.33 -7.93
C ALA A 39 13.58 14.04 -6.75
N THR A 40 12.32 14.43 -6.89
CA THR A 40 11.45 14.59 -5.74
C THR A 40 11.31 13.19 -5.16
N ALA A 41 12.09 12.90 -4.12
CA ALA A 41 11.85 11.73 -3.29
C ALA A 41 10.39 11.83 -2.82
N PRO A 42 9.51 10.87 -3.16
CA PRO A 42 8.22 10.82 -2.52
C PRO A 42 8.52 10.62 -1.04
N ASN A 43 8.12 11.59 -0.22
CA ASN A 43 8.15 11.47 1.23
C ASN A 43 7.41 10.20 1.61
N GLY A 44 8.15 9.20 2.10
CA GLY A 44 7.69 8.09 2.96
C GLY A 44 6.24 7.63 2.83
N ALA A 45 5.75 7.41 1.61
CA ALA A 45 4.61 6.54 1.42
C ALA A 45 5.17 5.12 1.44
N ASP A 46 5.35 4.56 2.65
CA ASP A 46 5.58 3.14 2.87
C ASP A 46 4.41 2.38 2.23
N SER A 47 4.59 2.09 0.94
CA SER A 47 3.60 1.48 0.07
C SER A 47 3.82 -0.04 0.04
N ASP A 48 4.06 -0.67 1.19
CA ASP A 48 3.97 -2.13 1.36
C ASP A 48 4.10 -2.51 2.83
N SER A 49 3.05 -2.28 3.61
CA SER A 49 2.99 -2.73 5.01
C SER A 49 1.65 -3.38 5.31
N GLY A 50 1.17 -4.29 4.44
CA GLY A 50 0.07 -5.21 4.75
C GLY A 50 -1.13 -4.54 5.45
N VAL A 51 -1.47 -3.31 5.02
CA VAL A 51 -2.57 -2.55 5.62
C VAL A 51 -3.85 -3.19 5.10
N GLU A 52 -4.54 -3.88 6.00
CA GLU A 52 -5.79 -4.52 5.65
C GLU A 52 -6.84 -3.47 5.29
N MET A 53 -7.55 -3.69 4.19
CA MET A 53 -8.57 -2.78 3.69
C MET A 53 -9.95 -3.35 3.96
N VAL A 54 -10.89 -2.49 4.36
CA VAL A 54 -12.32 -2.78 4.41
C VAL A 54 -13.01 -1.90 3.37
N GLY A 55 -13.40 -2.49 2.25
CA GLY A 55 -13.81 -1.70 1.08
C GLY A 55 -12.62 -0.91 0.53
N ASN A 56 -12.72 0.41 0.53
CA ASN A 56 -11.68 1.33 0.04
C ASN A 56 -10.94 2.07 1.16
N VAL A 57 -11.17 1.74 2.43
CA VAL A 57 -10.49 2.38 3.58
C VAL A 57 -9.67 1.37 4.37
N ALA A 58 -8.60 1.83 5.01
CA ALA A 58 -7.77 1.00 5.89
C ALA A 58 -8.57 0.51 7.11
N TYR A 59 -8.32 -0.68 7.63
CA TYR A 59 -9.07 -1.26 8.74
C TYR A 59 -8.73 -0.60 10.09
N VAL A 60 -7.44 -0.39 10.38
CA VAL A 60 -6.94 0.25 11.61
C VAL A 60 -5.91 1.30 11.22
N ASP A 61 -6.31 2.58 11.31
CA ASP A 61 -5.46 3.70 10.88
C ASP A 61 -5.89 5.02 11.55
N HIS A 62 -5.15 6.09 11.33
CA HIS A 62 -5.55 7.45 11.68
C HIS A 62 -6.83 7.86 10.94
N LEU A 63 -7.64 8.69 11.59
CA LEU A 63 -8.81 9.30 11.00
C LEU A 63 -8.44 10.36 9.96
N THR A 64 -8.76 10.12 8.70
CA THR A 64 -8.42 11.04 7.60
C THR A 64 -9.64 11.57 6.86
N ASN A 65 -10.71 10.78 6.74
CA ASN A 65 -11.90 11.17 5.98
C ASN A 65 -13.17 10.50 6.54
N LEU A 66 -13.95 11.24 7.32
CA LEU A 66 -15.21 10.77 7.91
C LEU A 66 -16.23 10.35 6.84
N PRO A 67 -16.52 11.16 5.80
CA PRO A 67 -17.46 10.77 4.75
C PRO A 67 -17.16 9.42 4.09
N ALA A 68 -15.89 9.15 3.78
CA ALA A 68 -15.44 7.90 3.16
C ALA A 68 -15.66 6.72 4.10
N ASP A 69 -15.27 6.86 5.36
CA ASP A 69 -15.47 5.79 6.34
C ASP A 69 -16.96 5.50 6.58
N PHE A 70 -17.80 6.53 6.69
CA PHE A 70 -19.24 6.36 6.84
C PHE A 70 -19.87 5.69 5.60
N ALA A 71 -19.35 5.95 4.40
CA ALA A 71 -19.79 5.25 3.21
C ALA A 71 -19.53 3.75 3.32
N VAL A 72 -18.33 3.36 3.76
CA VAL A 72 -17.97 1.95 4.00
C VAL A 72 -18.80 1.33 5.11
N MET A 73 -19.01 2.03 6.24
CA MET A 73 -19.86 1.55 7.34
C MET A 73 -21.27 1.23 6.85
N ARG A 74 -21.87 2.09 6.03
CA ARG A 74 -23.22 1.88 5.46
C ARG A 74 -23.23 0.73 4.45
N GLU A 75 -22.25 0.69 3.56
CA GLU A 75 -22.16 -0.34 2.52
C GLU A 75 -21.99 -1.74 3.13
N LYS A 76 -21.05 -1.87 4.08
CA LYS A 76 -20.70 -3.14 4.72
C LYS A 76 -21.56 -3.46 5.94
N LYS A 77 -22.37 -2.50 6.42
CA LYS A 77 -23.20 -2.60 7.63
C LYS A 77 -22.39 -2.95 8.88
N ILE A 78 -21.25 -2.27 9.05
CA ILE A 78 -20.33 -2.48 10.17
C ILE A 78 -20.21 -1.21 11.04
N PRO A 79 -20.01 -1.35 12.36
CA PRO A 79 -19.71 -0.23 13.23
C PRO A 79 -18.30 0.32 13.00
N MET A 80 -18.05 1.52 13.51
CA MET A 80 -16.71 2.10 13.67
C MET A 80 -16.46 2.39 15.14
N MET A 81 -15.26 2.08 15.60
CA MET A 81 -14.71 2.54 16.87
C MET A 81 -13.67 3.63 16.63
N ILE A 82 -13.79 4.75 17.36
CA ILE A 82 -12.79 5.81 17.37
C ILE A 82 -12.01 5.72 18.68
N PHE A 83 -10.71 5.51 18.59
CA PHE A 83 -9.79 5.44 19.72
C PHE A 83 -9.03 6.76 19.84
N PHE A 84 -9.41 7.56 20.83
CA PHE A 84 -8.69 8.76 21.21
C PHE A 84 -7.51 8.41 22.12
N HIS A 85 -6.32 8.84 21.76
CA HIS A 85 -5.11 8.63 22.54
C HIS A 85 -4.21 9.85 22.52
N ALA A 86 -3.23 9.89 23.43
CA ALA A 86 -2.22 10.94 23.48
C ALA A 86 -0.81 10.35 23.34
N SER A 87 0.15 11.13 22.85
CA SER A 87 1.54 10.71 22.67
C SER A 87 2.22 10.38 24.01
N TYR A 88 1.83 11.08 25.08
CA TYR A 88 2.35 10.88 26.43
C TYR A 88 1.66 9.74 27.20
N CYS A 89 0.68 9.06 26.61
CA CYS A 89 -0.14 8.06 27.29
C CYS A 89 0.47 6.65 27.18
N GLY A 90 1.25 6.24 28.19
CA GLY A 90 1.84 4.90 28.24
C GLY A 90 0.81 3.75 28.24
N TYR A 91 -0.37 3.97 28.83
CA TYR A 91 -1.46 2.98 28.78
C TYR A 91 -2.03 2.83 27.37
N CYS A 92 -2.10 3.91 26.59
CA CYS A 92 -2.61 3.87 25.22
C CYS A 92 -1.70 3.04 24.31
N VAL A 93 -0.39 3.12 24.52
CA VAL A 93 0.60 2.26 23.83
C VAL A 93 0.36 0.78 24.16
N GLN A 94 0.01 0.45 25.41
CA GLN A 94 -0.33 -0.92 25.77
C GLN A 94 -1.63 -1.37 25.09
N VAL A 95 -2.66 -0.52 25.06
CA VAL A 95 -3.92 -0.82 24.38
C VAL A 95 -3.71 -1.11 22.89
N ASP A 96 -2.92 -0.29 22.19
CA ASP A 96 -2.56 -0.50 20.79
C ASP A 96 -1.88 -1.86 20.59
N ASN A 97 -0.81 -2.13 21.36
CA ASN A 97 0.03 -3.30 21.17
C ASN A 97 -0.64 -4.61 21.59
N GLN A 98 -1.49 -4.58 22.62
CA GLN A 98 -2.11 -5.79 23.18
C GLN A 98 -3.48 -6.09 22.58
N PHE A 99 -4.19 -5.10 22.05
CA PHE A 99 -5.54 -5.28 21.55
C PHE A 99 -5.69 -4.80 20.10
N LEU A 100 -5.46 -3.52 19.80
CA LEU A 100 -5.85 -2.97 18.49
C LEU A 100 -5.01 -3.52 17.33
N ILE A 101 -3.70 -3.62 17.50
CA ILE A 101 -2.80 -4.21 16.49
C ILE A 101 -3.06 -5.71 16.32
N PRO A 102 -3.20 -6.53 17.40
CA PRO A 102 -3.61 -7.92 17.26
C PRO A 102 -4.97 -8.10 16.57
N MET A 103 -5.98 -7.29 16.91
CA MET A 103 -7.30 -7.33 16.27
C MET A 103 -7.21 -7.06 14.76
N ARG A 104 -6.29 -6.19 14.31
CA ARG A 104 -6.03 -5.96 12.87
C ARG A 104 -5.62 -7.24 12.14
N LEU A 105 -4.88 -8.12 12.80
CA LEU A 105 -4.30 -9.31 12.19
C LEU A 105 -5.24 -10.53 12.29
N ASP A 106 -6.15 -10.53 13.26
CA ASP A 106 -7.06 -11.63 13.56
C ASP A 106 -8.21 -11.73 12.54
N PRO A 107 -8.33 -12.83 11.78
CA PRO A 107 -9.43 -13.11 10.86
C PRO A 107 -10.83 -12.96 11.46
N GLU A 108 -10.99 -13.16 12.78
CA GLU A 108 -12.28 -13.04 13.44
C GLU A 108 -12.80 -11.61 13.45
N PHE A 109 -11.94 -10.60 13.39
CA PHE A 109 -12.33 -9.18 13.43
C PHE A 109 -12.32 -8.51 12.06
N LYS A 110 -11.70 -9.14 11.07
CA LYS A 110 -11.63 -8.67 9.68
C LYS A 110 -13.01 -8.38 9.12
N GLY A 111 -13.20 -7.16 8.63
CA GLY A 111 -14.45 -6.74 8.01
C GLY A 111 -15.67 -6.70 8.95
N ARG A 112 -15.48 -6.72 10.29
CA ARG A 112 -16.58 -6.59 11.27
C ARG A 112 -16.71 -5.22 11.89
N LEU A 113 -15.66 -4.41 11.87
CA LEU A 113 -15.68 -3.01 12.30
C LEU A 113 -14.62 -2.21 11.56
N LEU A 114 -14.63 -0.89 11.71
CA LEU A 114 -13.50 -0.01 11.41
C LEU A 114 -12.91 0.50 12.71
N ILE A 115 -11.60 0.71 12.76
CA ILE A 115 -10.91 1.33 13.90
C ILE A 115 -10.17 2.57 13.42
N ARG A 116 -10.46 3.72 14.05
CA ARG A 116 -9.85 5.01 13.74
C ARG A 116 -9.13 5.58 14.94
N ARG A 117 -7.87 5.96 14.76
CA ARG A 117 -7.02 6.52 15.82
C ARG A 117 -6.97 8.04 15.73
N VAL A 118 -7.27 8.71 16.83
CA VAL A 118 -7.23 10.16 16.95
C VAL A 118 -6.22 10.54 18.03
N LEU A 119 -5.16 11.24 17.62
CA LEU A 119 -4.12 11.72 18.52
C LEU A 119 -4.53 13.09 19.07
N VAL A 120 -4.89 13.17 20.35
CA VAL A 120 -5.51 14.37 20.95
C VAL A 120 -4.53 15.52 21.16
N ASP A 121 -3.24 15.23 21.18
CA ASP A 121 -2.14 16.18 21.33
C ASP A 121 -1.32 16.35 20.04
N GLY A 122 -1.89 15.91 18.90
CA GLY A 122 -1.30 16.08 17.57
C GLY A 122 -1.90 17.26 16.80
N ASP A 123 -1.24 17.65 15.72
CA ASP A 123 -1.65 18.69 14.76
C ASP A 123 -2.25 18.09 13.47
N THR A 124 -2.72 16.85 13.55
CA THR A 124 -3.30 16.12 12.42
C THR A 124 -4.67 16.66 12.05
N LYS A 125 -4.95 16.69 10.75
CA LYS A 125 -6.22 17.13 10.16
C LYS A 125 -6.98 15.97 9.52
N TYR A 126 -8.29 16.11 9.43
CA TYR A 126 -9.16 15.15 8.73
C TYR A 126 -10.30 15.87 8.00
N ILE A 127 -10.91 15.20 7.01
CA ILE A 127 -12.09 15.70 6.31
C ILE A 127 -13.36 15.34 7.09
N GLY A 128 -14.10 16.36 7.53
CA GLY A 128 -15.35 16.24 8.29
C GLY A 128 -16.57 15.90 7.46
N LEU A 129 -17.71 15.70 8.13
CA LEU A 129 -18.98 15.40 7.47
C LEU A 129 -19.51 16.58 6.63
N ASP A 130 -19.06 17.79 6.95
CA ASP A 130 -19.33 19.00 6.18
C ASP A 130 -18.40 19.15 4.94
N GLY A 131 -17.49 18.21 4.72
CA GLY A 131 -16.53 18.21 3.62
C GLY A 131 -15.35 19.16 3.79
N LYS A 132 -15.17 19.77 4.97
CA LYS A 132 -14.04 20.67 5.28
C LYS A 132 -12.96 19.94 6.07
N GLU A 133 -11.76 20.52 6.09
CA GLU A 133 -10.70 20.08 6.99
C GLU A 133 -10.96 20.58 8.41
N HIS A 134 -10.80 19.69 9.39
CA HIS A 134 -10.87 19.98 10.81
C HIS A 134 -9.63 19.44 11.51
N ASP A 135 -9.24 20.12 12.58
CA ASP A 135 -8.14 19.71 13.44
C ASP A 135 -8.59 18.61 14.40
N TYR A 136 -7.70 17.66 14.66
CA TYR A 136 -7.84 16.83 15.85
C TYR A 136 -7.88 17.68 17.13
N PRO A 137 -8.52 17.20 18.20
CA PRO A 137 -9.37 16.01 18.29
C PRO A 137 -10.85 16.29 18.03
N HIS A 138 -11.20 17.48 17.52
CA HIS A 138 -12.58 17.94 17.45
C HIS A 138 -13.30 17.30 16.27
N LEU A 139 -14.26 16.40 16.56
CA LEU A 139 -15.09 15.79 15.54
C LEU A 139 -16.28 16.68 15.19
N ALA A 140 -16.21 17.33 14.03
CA ALA A 140 -17.28 18.05 13.32
C ALA A 140 -17.69 17.35 12.02
#